data_AF-A0A7S3NLG0-F1
#
_entry.id   AF-A0A7S3NLG0-F1
#
_cell.length_a   1.000
_cell.length_b   1.000
_cell.length_c   1.000
_cell.angle_alpha   90.00
_cell.angle_beta   90.00
_cell.angle_gamma   90.00
#
_symmetry.space_group_name_H-M   'P 1'
#
loop_
_entity.id
_entity.type
_entity.pdbx_description
1 polymer ?
#
loop_
_entity_poly.entity_id
_entity_poly.type
_entity_poly.pdbx_seq_one_letter_code
_entity_poly.pdbx_strand_id
1 'polypeptide(L)'
;MKLKKKAKKKKRRLTNPITEKYKNQELGSSSEHIERLNHKHAEFRNLNPYLVLQLDTDATIDDIKMRYRRLSALCHPDKNLADGNRARCAFEAIKTAYQQLNDPKLRDRTILVIEGARQRALRAYDALKLKNPLVEPPDLDKHIMKTFAENEMRRRDVEEHKRAHAARERAQEEERKKVEQEDKLFEEQWNADQRRNTRMDFWQQFQEDESRAGNQKRIRSAKNFKQQQKVDHKPKYGQVDLQSWRREWK
;
A
#
# COMPACT_ATOMS: atom_id res chain seq x y z
N MET A 1 -50.14 -7.72 32.72
CA MET A 1 -48.79 -7.56 32.12
C MET A 1 -48.14 -6.28 32.65
N LYS A 2 -47.07 -6.36 33.45
CA LYS A 2 -46.36 -5.17 33.99
C LYS A 2 -45.19 -4.82 33.08
N LEU A 3 -45.31 -3.74 32.29
CA LEU A 3 -44.22 -3.21 31.47
C LEU A 3 -43.13 -2.60 32.36
N LYS A 4 -41.96 -3.24 32.43
CA LYS A 4 -40.75 -2.69 33.05
C LYS A 4 -40.12 -1.63 32.13
N LYS A 5 -40.31 -0.35 32.44
CA LYS A 5 -39.57 0.77 31.80
C LYS A 5 -38.09 0.69 32.21
N LYS A 6 -37.21 0.23 31.32
CA LYS A 6 -35.75 0.28 31.52
C LYS A 6 -35.25 1.71 31.33
N ALA A 7 -34.91 2.40 32.42
CA ALA A 7 -34.24 3.69 32.38
C ALA A 7 -32.80 3.52 31.84
N LYS A 8 -32.52 4.05 30.64
CA LYS A 8 -31.14 4.22 30.13
C LYS A 8 -30.40 5.21 31.04
N LYS A 9 -29.59 4.72 31.98
CA LYS A 9 -28.59 5.55 32.70
C LYS A 9 -27.66 6.19 31.66
N LYS A 10 -27.82 7.48 31.38
CA LYS A 10 -26.82 8.27 30.63
C LYS A 10 -25.52 8.20 31.43
N LYS A 11 -24.50 7.48 30.92
CA LYS A 11 -23.14 7.56 31.46
C LYS A 11 -22.73 9.03 31.47
N ARG A 12 -22.58 9.64 32.65
CA ARG A 12 -21.98 10.97 32.78
C ARG A 12 -20.60 10.88 32.11
N ARG A 13 -20.35 11.68 31.08
CA ARG A 13 -19.02 11.77 30.48
C ARG A 13 -18.09 12.26 31.59
N LEU A 14 -17.11 11.43 31.97
CA LEU A 14 -16.00 11.85 32.82
C LEU A 14 -15.22 12.89 32.01
N THR A 15 -15.55 14.17 32.19
CA THR A 15 -14.75 15.28 31.70
C THR A 15 -13.67 15.50 32.75
N ASN A 16 -12.44 15.12 32.43
CA ASN A 16 -11.32 15.51 33.27
C ASN A 16 -11.23 17.05 33.21
N PRO A 17 -11.02 17.73 34.35
CA PRO A 17 -10.93 19.18 34.34
C PRO A 17 -9.79 19.64 33.42
N ILE A 18 -10.02 20.76 32.72
CA ILE A 18 -8.99 21.43 31.92
C ILE A 18 -7.82 21.76 32.83
N THR A 19 -6.61 21.39 32.40
CA THR A 19 -5.40 21.62 33.18
C THR A 19 -5.07 23.11 33.18
N GLU A 20 -4.80 23.70 34.35
CA GLU A 20 -4.52 25.14 34.49
C GLU A 20 -3.36 25.60 33.61
N LYS A 21 -2.32 24.75 33.49
CA LYS A 21 -1.16 24.92 32.61
C LYS A 21 -1.55 25.35 31.19
N TYR A 22 -2.55 24.70 30.59
CA TYR A 22 -2.94 24.96 29.21
C TYR A 22 -4.01 26.05 29.08
N LYS A 23 -4.78 26.30 30.15
CA LYS A 23 -5.83 27.30 30.17
C LYS A 23 -5.29 28.71 29.97
N ASN A 24 -4.18 29.02 30.65
CA ASN A 24 -3.57 30.35 30.68
C ASN A 24 -2.40 30.52 29.70
N GLN A 25 -2.06 29.49 28.93
CA GLN A 25 -0.95 29.57 27.98
C GLN A 25 -1.29 30.50 26.82
N GLU A 26 -0.47 31.53 26.65
CA GLU A 26 -0.49 32.41 25.48
C GLU A 26 0.03 31.67 24.25
N LEU A 27 -0.70 31.81 23.13
CA LEU A 27 -0.43 31.09 21.88
C LEU A 27 0.38 31.94 20.88
N GLY A 28 0.65 33.21 21.15
CA GLY A 28 1.31 34.08 20.18
C GLY A 28 0.41 34.48 19.01
N SER A 29 1.02 34.87 17.90
CA SER A 29 0.32 35.45 16.73
C SER A 29 -0.11 34.42 15.69
N SER A 30 -1.13 34.73 14.89
CA SER A 30 -1.57 33.86 13.79
C SER A 30 -0.47 33.63 12.76
N SER A 31 0.27 34.68 12.41
CA SER A 31 1.38 34.61 11.44
C SER A 31 2.47 33.65 11.90
N GLU A 32 2.86 33.70 13.18
CA GLU A 32 3.89 32.85 13.77
C GLU A 32 3.49 31.36 13.71
N HIS A 33 2.22 31.06 13.97
CA HIS A 33 1.72 29.69 13.85
C HIS A 33 1.67 29.19 12.42
N ILE A 34 1.27 30.04 11.48
CA ILE A 34 1.25 29.71 10.05
C ILE A 34 2.68 29.43 9.57
N GLU A 35 3.66 30.25 9.96
CA GLU A 35 5.07 30.05 9.63
C GLU A 35 5.62 28.76 10.26
N ARG A 36 5.39 28.55 11.56
CA ARG A 36 5.83 27.35 12.28
C ARG A 36 5.32 26.06 11.64
N LEU A 37 4.04 26.03 11.25
CA LEU A 37 3.39 24.84 10.69
C LEU A 37 3.72 24.61 9.21
N ASN A 38 4.17 25.64 8.49
CA ASN A 38 4.60 25.57 7.08
C ASN A 38 6.12 25.64 6.90
N HIS A 39 6.89 25.49 7.97
CA HIS A 39 8.35 25.51 7.90
C HIS A 39 8.90 24.43 6.96
N LYS A 40 10.13 24.59 6.45
CA LYS A 40 10.78 23.66 5.48
C LYS A 40 10.71 22.17 5.86
N HIS A 41 10.64 21.85 7.15
CA HIS A 41 10.58 20.48 7.69
C HIS A 41 9.21 20.13 8.31
N ALA A 42 8.16 20.85 7.94
CA ALA A 42 6.79 20.66 8.42
C ALA A 42 6.30 19.23 8.20
N GLU A 43 6.66 18.59 7.09
CA GLU A 43 6.26 17.21 6.79
C GLU A 43 6.65 16.22 7.89
N PHE A 44 7.81 16.41 8.51
CA PHE A 44 8.31 15.53 9.56
C PHE A 44 7.95 16.04 10.95
N ARG A 45 7.93 17.36 11.15
CA ARG A 45 7.61 17.98 12.45
C ARG A 45 6.13 17.84 12.80
N ASN A 46 5.24 17.93 11.80
CA ASN A 46 3.80 17.84 11.99
C ASN A 46 3.30 16.39 12.15
N LEU A 47 4.17 15.38 12.00
CA LEU A 47 3.83 13.98 12.30
C LEU A 47 3.56 13.75 13.78
N ASN A 48 4.09 14.60 14.67
CA ASN A 48 3.79 14.55 16.09
C ASN A 48 2.59 15.48 16.42
N PRO A 49 1.40 14.93 16.75
CA PRO A 49 0.20 15.72 17.02
C PRO A 49 0.32 16.63 18.25
N TYR A 50 1.07 16.20 19.26
CA TYR A 50 1.29 16.97 20.49
C TYR A 50 2.10 18.22 20.21
N LEU A 51 3.11 18.13 19.34
CA LEU A 51 3.93 19.26 18.92
C LEU A 51 3.13 20.25 18.05
N VAL A 52 2.23 19.74 17.19
CA VAL A 52 1.34 20.59 16.39
C VAL A 52 0.40 21.40 17.29
N LEU A 53 -0.21 20.76 18.29
CA LEU A 53 -1.13 21.42 19.22
C LEU A 53 -0.44 22.15 20.37
N GLN A 54 0.88 22.06 20.53
CA GLN A 54 1.60 22.63 21.67
C GLN A 54 1.02 22.15 23.01
N LEU A 55 0.94 20.84 23.14
CA LEU A 55 0.51 20.14 24.35
C LEU A 55 1.54 19.07 24.69
N ASP A 56 1.68 18.73 25.96
CA ASP A 56 2.46 17.57 26.37
C ASP A 56 1.62 16.30 26.39
N THR A 57 2.29 15.17 26.58
CA THR A 57 1.68 13.83 26.63
C THR A 57 0.74 13.62 27.82
N ASP A 58 0.78 14.53 28.80
CA ASP A 58 -0.11 14.55 29.98
C ASP A 58 -1.47 15.22 29.70
N ALA A 59 -1.64 15.85 28.54
CA ALA A 59 -2.80 16.67 28.24
C ALA A 59 -4.10 15.85 28.20
N THR A 60 -5.15 16.40 28.83
CA THR A 60 -6.46 15.76 28.82
C THR A 60 -7.17 15.93 27.47
N ILE A 61 -8.21 15.13 27.24
CA ILE A 61 -9.06 15.25 26.04
C ILE A 61 -9.68 16.66 25.94
N ASP A 62 -10.03 17.25 27.07
CA ASP A 62 -10.66 18.57 27.08
C ASP A 62 -9.63 19.68 26.84
N ASP A 63 -8.37 19.50 27.25
CA ASP A 63 -7.23 20.36 26.86
C ASP A 63 -6.99 20.30 25.34
N ILE A 64 -6.98 19.10 24.77
CA ILE A 64 -6.82 18.87 23.32
C ILE A 64 -7.92 19.59 22.53
N LYS A 65 -9.18 19.47 22.97
CA LYS A 65 -10.32 20.15 22.33
C LYS A 65 -10.25 21.66 22.47
N MET A 66 -9.90 22.16 23.65
CA MET A 66 -9.74 23.59 23.90
C MET A 66 -8.66 24.17 22.98
N ARG A 67 -7.52 23.51 22.92
CA ARG A 67 -6.38 23.94 22.12
C ARG A 67 -6.68 23.89 20.62
N TYR A 68 -7.35 22.84 20.15
CA TYR A 68 -7.83 22.76 18.78
C TYR A 68 -8.71 23.97 18.42
N ARG A 69 -9.71 24.30 19.25
CA ARG A 69 -10.58 25.47 19.00
C ARG A 69 -9.80 26.78 18.92
N ARG A 70 -8.85 27.01 19.84
CA ARG A 70 -8.03 28.24 19.86
C ARG A 70 -7.13 28.33 18.61
N LEU A 71 -6.36 27.29 18.31
CA LEU A 71 -5.44 27.26 17.17
C LEU A 71 -6.18 27.33 15.83
N SER A 72 -7.29 26.61 15.69
CA SER A 72 -8.13 26.67 14.49
C SER A 72 -8.70 28.06 14.25
N ALA A 73 -9.08 28.79 15.30
CA ALA A 73 -9.57 30.15 15.17
C ALA A 73 -8.48 31.16 14.78
N LEU A 74 -7.23 30.92 15.19
CA LEU A 74 -6.07 31.74 14.84
C LEU A 74 -5.61 31.49 13.40
N CYS A 75 -5.53 30.22 12.99
CA CYS A 75 -5.01 29.82 11.67
C CYS A 75 -6.13 29.66 10.62
N HIS A 76 -7.33 30.18 10.85
CA HIS A 76 -8.44 30.02 9.92
C HIS A 76 -8.16 30.78 8.60
N PRO A 77 -8.37 30.17 7.42
CA PRO A 77 -8.06 30.82 6.14
C PRO A 77 -8.90 32.08 5.89
N ASP A 78 -10.14 32.12 6.37
CA ASP A 78 -11.03 33.29 6.24
C ASP A 78 -10.51 34.54 6.97
N LYS A 79 -9.78 34.36 8.08
CA LYS A 79 -9.21 35.48 8.84
C LYS A 79 -7.83 35.91 8.34
N ASN A 80 -7.14 35.03 7.62
CA ASN A 80 -5.77 35.24 7.16
C ASN A 80 -5.75 35.29 5.62
N LEU A 81 -6.53 36.22 5.05
CA LEU A 81 -6.74 36.34 3.60
C LEU A 81 -5.42 36.57 2.82
N ALA A 82 -4.48 37.32 3.40
CA ALA A 82 -3.16 37.57 2.79
C ALA A 82 -2.33 36.28 2.59
N ASP A 83 -2.50 35.30 3.48
CA ASP A 83 -1.77 34.03 3.50
C ASP A 83 -2.70 32.82 3.34
N GLY A 84 -3.83 32.97 2.65
CA GLY A 84 -4.93 31.98 2.65
C GLY A 84 -4.50 30.54 2.35
N ASN A 85 -3.58 30.33 1.40
CA ASN A 85 -3.07 29.00 1.06
C ASN A 85 -2.21 28.41 2.19
N ARG A 86 -1.32 29.21 2.78
CA ARG A 86 -0.46 28.77 3.90
C ARG A 86 -1.30 28.54 5.17
N ALA A 87 -2.27 29.40 5.43
CA ALA A 87 -3.22 29.25 6.52
C ALA A 87 -4.05 27.95 6.38
N ARG A 88 -4.47 27.61 5.15
CA ARG A 88 -5.15 26.34 4.88
C ARG A 88 -4.28 25.13 5.21
N CYS A 89 -3.03 25.10 4.76
CA CYS A 89 -2.10 24.01 5.09
C CYS A 89 -1.89 23.86 6.60
N ALA A 90 -1.70 24.99 7.30
CA ALA A 90 -1.55 25.00 8.76
C ALA A 90 -2.83 24.50 9.48
N PHE A 91 -4.00 24.93 9.02
CA PHE A 91 -5.28 24.48 9.54
C PHE A 91 -5.51 22.98 9.33
N GLU A 92 -5.15 22.44 8.16
CA GLU A 92 -5.22 21.02 7.86
C GLU A 92 -4.29 20.20 8.77
N ALA A 93 -3.09 20.69 9.07
CA ALA A 93 -2.18 20.07 10.04
C ALA A 93 -2.79 20.03 11.45
N ILE A 94 -3.35 21.16 11.93
CA ILE A 94 -4.04 21.25 13.23
C ILE A 94 -5.23 20.28 13.30
N LYS A 95 -6.03 20.21 12.23
CA LYS A 95 -7.19 19.31 12.14
C LYS A 95 -6.77 17.85 12.17
N THR A 96 -5.72 17.49 11.44
CA THR A 96 -5.19 16.12 11.41
C THR A 96 -4.66 15.71 12.78
N ALA A 97 -3.91 16.59 13.45
CA ALA A 97 -3.42 16.36 14.81
C ALA A 97 -4.57 16.13 15.81
N TYR A 98 -5.61 16.97 15.75
CA TYR A 98 -6.80 16.79 16.59
C TYR A 98 -7.50 15.45 16.33
N GLN A 99 -7.69 15.07 15.06
CA GLN A 99 -8.32 13.80 14.71
C GLN A 99 -7.55 12.59 15.27
N GLN A 100 -6.21 12.63 15.20
CA GLN A 100 -5.36 11.58 15.75
C GLN A 100 -5.43 11.50 17.29
N LEU A 101 -5.46 12.62 18.01
CA LEU A 101 -5.53 12.61 19.48
C LEU A 101 -6.95 12.39 20.04
N ASN A 102 -7.97 12.65 19.23
CA ASN A 102 -9.36 12.44 19.62
C ASN A 102 -9.73 10.95 19.66
N ASP A 103 -9.10 10.10 18.84
CA ASP A 103 -9.20 8.64 18.98
C ASP A 103 -8.28 8.17 20.13
N PRO A 104 -8.82 7.55 21.20
CA PRO A 104 -8.01 7.03 22.31
C PRO A 104 -6.93 6.06 21.86
N LYS A 105 -7.20 5.16 20.90
CA LYS A 105 -6.22 4.15 20.46
C LYS A 105 -5.03 4.79 19.77
N LEU A 106 -5.30 5.77 18.92
CA LEU A 106 -4.24 6.51 18.23
C LEU A 106 -3.47 7.40 19.20
N ARG A 107 -4.17 8.04 20.16
CA ARG A 107 -3.54 8.82 21.22
C ARG A 107 -2.56 7.98 22.04
N ASP A 108 -2.99 6.82 22.52
CA ASP A 108 -2.16 5.93 23.35
C ASP A 108 -0.96 5.41 22.54
N ARG A 109 -1.16 5.09 21.25
CA ARG A 109 -0.06 4.73 20.34
C ARG A 109 0.94 5.87 20.17
N THR A 110 0.47 7.10 20.00
CA THR A 110 1.33 8.28 19.86
C THR A 110 2.15 8.50 21.13
N ILE A 111 1.52 8.39 22.31
CA ILE A 111 2.22 8.47 23.60
C ILE A 111 3.32 7.39 23.68
N LEU A 112 2.98 6.14 23.37
CA LEU A 112 3.93 5.02 23.38
C LEU A 112 5.14 5.28 22.47
N VAL A 113 4.93 5.85 21.27
CA VAL A 113 6.02 6.19 20.35
C VAL A 113 6.91 7.29 20.93
N ILE A 114 6.31 8.33 21.53
CA ILE A 114 7.04 9.44 22.17
C ILE A 114 7.86 8.93 23.35
N GLU A 115 7.24 8.20 24.27
CA GLU A 115 7.90 7.65 25.45
C GLU A 115 9.01 6.67 25.06
N GLY A 116 8.75 5.79 24.10
CA GLY A 116 9.76 4.87 23.58
C GLY A 116 10.95 5.61 22.94
N ALA A 117 10.70 6.70 22.21
CA ALA A 117 11.76 7.53 21.64
C ALA A 117 12.59 8.21 22.73
N ARG A 118 11.93 8.80 23.74
CA ARG A 118 12.59 9.43 24.91
C ARG A 118 13.47 8.42 25.65
N GLN A 119 12.93 7.24 25.95
CA GLN A 119 13.68 6.19 26.66
C GLN A 119 14.88 5.69 25.85
N ARG A 120 14.75 5.51 24.52
CA ARG A 120 15.89 5.14 23.67
C ARG A 120 16.97 6.22 23.67
N ALA A 121 16.58 7.50 23.58
CA ALA A 121 17.52 8.61 23.63
C ALA A 121 18.26 8.69 24.97
N LEU A 122 17.54 8.57 26.10
CA LEU A 122 18.14 8.54 27.44
C LEU A 122 19.08 7.36 27.62
N ARG A 123 18.68 6.14 27.23
CA ARG A 123 19.55 4.96 27.32
C ARG A 123 20.83 5.11 26.50
N ALA A 124 20.73 5.68 25.30
CA ALA A 124 21.89 5.95 24.46
C ALA A 124 22.80 7.01 25.11
N TYR A 125 22.21 8.05 25.70
CA TYR A 125 22.93 9.08 26.44
C TYR A 125 23.65 8.51 27.68
N ASP A 126 22.98 7.71 28.51
CA ASP A 126 23.58 7.11 29.71
C ASP A 126 24.78 6.24 29.35
N ALA A 127 24.69 5.49 28.23
CA ALA A 127 25.81 4.70 27.71
C ALA A 127 26.98 5.56 27.21
N LEU A 128 26.72 6.72 26.61
CA LEU A 128 27.76 7.66 26.19
C LEU A 128 28.38 8.40 27.38
N LYS A 129 27.57 8.82 28.34
CA LYS A 129 27.99 9.50 29.57
C LYS A 129 28.93 8.63 30.39
N LEU A 130 28.71 7.31 30.42
CA LEU A 130 29.62 6.37 31.09
C LEU A 130 31.02 6.36 30.46
N LYS A 131 31.12 6.56 29.15
CA LYS A 131 32.40 6.60 28.42
C LYS A 131 33.05 7.98 28.43
N ASN A 132 32.24 9.03 28.42
CA ASN A 132 32.67 10.42 28.46
C ASN A 132 31.70 11.24 29.33
N PRO A 133 32.10 11.58 30.57
CA PRO A 133 31.23 12.33 31.50
C PRO A 133 30.83 13.73 31.04
N LEU A 134 31.55 14.31 30.06
CA LEU A 134 31.29 15.65 29.52
C LEU A 134 30.31 15.65 28.33
N VAL A 135 29.72 14.50 27.99
CA VAL A 135 28.74 14.43 26.90
C VAL A 135 27.49 15.24 27.24
N GLU A 136 27.09 16.11 26.32
CA GLU A 136 25.89 16.91 26.44
C GLU A 136 24.61 16.05 26.40
N PRO A 137 23.59 16.39 27.18
CA PRO A 137 22.29 15.72 27.12
C PRO A 137 21.69 15.74 25.71
N PRO A 138 20.97 14.67 25.32
CA PRO A 138 20.39 14.60 23.99
C PRO A 138 19.23 15.59 23.86
N ASP A 139 19.14 16.23 22.70
CA ASP A 139 17.91 16.91 22.28
C ASP A 139 16.80 15.86 22.07
N LEU A 140 15.90 15.76 23.05
CA LEU A 140 14.81 14.79 23.05
C LEU A 140 13.82 15.05 21.92
N ASP A 141 13.52 16.32 21.62
CA ASP A 141 12.57 16.68 20.58
C ASP A 141 13.08 16.26 19.21
N LYS A 142 14.38 16.42 18.97
CA LYS A 142 15.03 15.91 17.75
C LYS A 142 14.95 14.39 17.63
N HIS A 143 15.15 13.64 18.73
CA HIS A 143 15.04 12.18 18.73
C HIS A 143 13.60 11.69 18.50
N ILE A 144 12.62 12.37 19.11
CA ILE A 144 11.20 12.10 18.90
C ILE A 144 10.86 12.36 17.43
N MET A 145 11.21 13.53 16.90
CA MET A 145 10.97 13.89 15.50
C MET A 145 11.58 12.86 14.54
N LYS A 146 12.83 12.43 14.79
CA LYS A 146 13.49 11.38 14.01
C LYS A 146 12.72 10.06 14.03
N THR A 147 12.25 9.63 15.21
CA THR A 147 11.46 8.39 15.34
C THR A 147 10.16 8.46 14.55
N PHE A 148 9.44 9.59 14.60
CA PHE A 148 8.21 9.77 13.82
C PHE A 148 8.48 9.75 12.32
N ALA A 149 9.55 10.42 11.86
CA ALA A 149 9.97 10.40 10.47
C ALA A 149 10.32 8.99 9.99
N GLU A 150 11.10 8.22 10.76
CA GLU A 150 11.46 6.83 10.45
C GLU A 150 10.23 5.92 10.36
N ASN A 151 9.26 6.09 11.26
CA ASN A 151 8.01 5.32 11.23
C ASN A 151 7.16 5.65 10.00
N GLU A 152 7.09 6.93 9.62
CA GLU A 152 6.36 7.37 8.43
C GLU A 152 7.02 6.86 7.15
N MET A 153 8.35 6.96 7.02
CA MET A 153 9.09 6.41 5.89
C MET A 153 8.86 4.91 5.77
N ARG A 154 9.00 4.16 6.87
CA ARG A 154 8.71 2.72 6.89
C ARG A 154 7.28 2.40 6.47
N ARG A 155 6.30 3.22 6.86
CA ARG A 155 4.91 3.03 6.42
C ARG A 155 4.78 3.23 4.91
N ARG A 156 5.36 4.30 4.36
CA ARG A 156 5.33 4.61 2.93
C ARG A 156 5.99 3.50 2.11
N ASP A 157 7.17 3.03 2.53
CA ASP A 157 7.88 1.94 1.87
C ASP A 157 7.02 0.67 1.83
N VAL A 158 6.41 0.29 2.97
CA VAL A 158 5.54 -0.89 3.03
C VAL A 158 4.30 -0.73 2.14
N GLU A 159 3.70 0.46 2.09
CA GLU A 159 2.56 0.73 1.20
C GLU A 159 2.96 0.68 -0.28
N GLU A 160 4.11 1.27 -0.64
CA GLU A 160 4.62 1.25 -2.00
C GLU A 160 4.91 -0.17 -2.47
N HIS A 161 5.59 -0.98 -1.63
CA HIS A 161 5.84 -2.39 -1.92
C HIS A 161 4.54 -3.18 -2.12
N LYS A 162 3.52 -2.94 -1.29
CA LYS A 162 2.20 -3.57 -1.45
C LYS A 162 1.52 -3.14 -2.74
N ARG A 163 1.55 -1.86 -3.09
CA ARG A 163 0.98 -1.35 -4.35
C ARG A 163 1.68 -1.93 -5.57
N ALA A 164 3.02 -2.02 -5.52
CA ALA A 164 3.82 -2.62 -6.58
C ALA A 164 3.49 -4.11 -6.74
N HIS A 165 3.36 -4.87 -5.65
CA HIS A 165 2.95 -6.27 -5.69
C HIS A 165 1.55 -6.43 -6.31
N ALA A 166 0.56 -5.68 -5.81
CA ALA A 166 -0.81 -5.73 -6.33
C ALA A 166 -0.93 -5.25 -7.79
N ALA A 167 -0.03 -4.37 -8.25
CA ALA A 167 0.04 -3.97 -9.65
C ALA A 167 0.60 -5.10 -10.53
N ARG A 168 1.63 -5.82 -10.07
CA ARG A 168 2.19 -6.98 -10.77
C ARG A 168 1.16 -8.11 -10.87
N GLU A 169 0.44 -8.41 -9.79
CA GLU A 169 -0.61 -9.42 -9.79
C GLU A 169 -1.74 -9.09 -10.78
N ARG A 170 -2.19 -7.82 -10.80
CA ARG A 170 -3.19 -7.38 -11.79
C ARG A 170 -2.70 -7.49 -13.22
N ALA A 171 -1.46 -7.10 -13.50
CA ALA A 171 -0.88 -7.23 -14.83
C ALA A 171 -0.81 -8.70 -15.28
N GLN A 172 -0.41 -9.61 -14.39
CA GLN A 172 -0.41 -11.05 -14.66
C GLN A 172 -1.83 -11.58 -14.92
N GLU A 173 -2.83 -11.14 -14.17
CA GLU A 173 -4.21 -11.55 -14.39
C GLU A 173 -4.76 -11.05 -15.73
N GLU A 174 -4.47 -9.80 -16.09
CA GLU A 174 -4.84 -9.21 -17.39
C GLU A 174 -4.16 -9.94 -18.55
N GLU A 175 -2.89 -10.30 -18.41
CA GLU A 175 -2.16 -11.09 -19.41
C GLU A 175 -2.77 -12.49 -19.57
N ARG A 176 -3.06 -13.19 -18.46
CA ARG A 176 -3.74 -14.50 -18.51
C ARG A 176 -5.11 -14.41 -19.18
N LYS A 177 -5.88 -13.35 -18.91
CA LYS A 177 -7.18 -13.12 -19.57
C LYS A 177 -7.04 -12.82 -21.05
N LYS A 178 -6.01 -12.07 -21.46
CA LYS A 178 -5.72 -11.82 -22.87
C LYS A 178 -5.36 -13.10 -23.61
N VAL A 179 -4.45 -13.90 -23.04
CA VAL A 179 -4.10 -15.22 -23.60
C VAL A 179 -5.34 -16.10 -23.72
N GLU A 180 -6.19 -16.16 -22.69
CA GLU A 180 -7.44 -16.93 -22.75
C GLU A 180 -8.42 -16.41 -23.81
N GLN A 181 -8.51 -15.08 -23.98
CA GLN A 181 -9.32 -14.47 -25.04
C GLN A 181 -8.76 -14.78 -26.44
N GLU A 182 -7.44 -14.68 -26.62
CA GLU A 182 -6.76 -15.03 -27.86
C GLU A 182 -6.95 -16.50 -28.21
N ASP A 183 -6.82 -17.41 -27.24
CA ASP A 183 -7.07 -18.84 -27.41
C ASP A 183 -8.53 -19.11 -27.81
N LYS A 184 -9.50 -18.43 -27.17
CA LYS A 184 -10.92 -18.53 -27.53
C LYS A 184 -11.17 -18.03 -28.95
N LEU A 185 -10.64 -16.87 -29.31
CA LEU A 185 -10.77 -16.32 -30.66
C LEU A 185 -10.11 -17.21 -31.71
N PHE A 186 -8.94 -17.78 -31.40
CA PHE A 186 -8.25 -18.74 -32.26
C PHE A 186 -9.08 -20.00 -32.46
N GLU A 187 -9.67 -20.56 -31.40
CA GLU A 187 -10.53 -21.73 -31.48
C GLU A 187 -11.83 -21.44 -32.26
N GLU A 188 -12.47 -20.29 -32.05
CA GLU A 188 -13.61 -19.83 -32.83
C GLU A 188 -13.25 -19.70 -34.33
N GLN A 189 -12.11 -19.07 -34.63
CA GLN A 189 -11.62 -18.92 -36.00
C GLN A 189 -11.28 -20.28 -36.64
N TRP A 190 -10.60 -21.17 -35.93
CA TRP A 190 -10.29 -22.54 -36.37
C TRP A 190 -11.56 -23.34 -36.66
N ASN A 191 -12.59 -23.15 -35.82
CA ASN A 191 -13.88 -23.78 -35.98
C ASN A 191 -14.68 -23.20 -37.16
N ALA A 192 -14.61 -21.89 -37.41
CA ALA A 192 -15.30 -21.21 -38.51
C ALA A 192 -14.62 -21.44 -39.87
N ASP A 193 -13.31 -21.64 -39.90
CA ASP A 193 -12.57 -21.93 -41.11
C ASP A 193 -13.02 -23.28 -41.69
N GLN A 194 -13.43 -23.29 -42.96
CA GLN A 194 -14.07 -24.43 -43.66
C GLN A 194 -13.15 -25.67 -43.82
N ARG A 195 -11.99 -25.70 -43.14
CA ARG A 195 -11.08 -26.85 -43.06
C ARG A 195 -11.71 -28.07 -42.40
N ARG A 196 -12.70 -27.92 -41.52
CA ARG A 196 -13.46 -29.06 -40.98
C ARG A 196 -14.35 -29.71 -42.04
N ASN A 197 -15.13 -28.92 -42.78
CA ASN A 197 -15.97 -29.44 -43.86
C ASN A 197 -15.12 -29.97 -45.01
N THR A 198 -14.12 -29.21 -45.49
CA THR A 198 -13.25 -29.70 -46.57
C THR A 198 -12.45 -30.95 -46.19
N ARG A 199 -11.99 -31.10 -44.93
CA ARG A 199 -11.32 -32.34 -44.49
C ARG A 199 -12.29 -33.52 -44.36
N MET A 200 -13.52 -33.29 -43.89
CA MET A 200 -14.58 -34.30 -43.87
C MET A 200 -15.01 -34.70 -45.28
N ASP A 201 -15.12 -33.74 -46.21
CA ASP A 201 -15.41 -33.95 -47.62
C ASP A 201 -14.31 -34.80 -48.27
N PHE A 202 -13.02 -34.50 -48.02
CA PHE A 202 -11.91 -35.33 -48.52
C PHE A 202 -11.90 -36.76 -47.95
N TRP A 203 -12.34 -36.97 -46.70
CA TRP A 203 -12.42 -38.30 -46.09
C TRP A 203 -13.65 -39.10 -46.58
N GLN A 204 -14.79 -38.43 -46.77
CA GLN A 204 -15.96 -39.01 -47.43
C GLN A 204 -15.66 -39.36 -48.89
N GLN A 205 -14.98 -38.49 -49.63
CA GLN A 205 -14.51 -38.78 -50.99
C GLN A 205 -13.55 -39.95 -51.03
N PHE A 206 -12.67 -40.10 -50.03
CA PHE A 206 -11.75 -41.22 -49.94
C PHE A 206 -12.48 -42.56 -49.69
N GLN A 207 -13.50 -42.60 -48.82
CA GLN A 207 -14.34 -43.80 -48.65
C GLN A 207 -15.23 -44.09 -49.86
N GLU A 208 -15.78 -43.06 -50.50
CA GLU A 208 -16.52 -43.21 -51.76
C GLU A 208 -15.61 -43.73 -52.88
N ASP A 209 -14.35 -43.27 -52.96
CA ASP A 209 -13.35 -43.81 -53.89
C ASP A 209 -12.93 -45.25 -53.55
N GLU A 210 -12.91 -45.65 -52.27
CA GLU A 210 -12.67 -47.04 -51.86
C GLU A 210 -13.85 -47.96 -52.28
N SER A 211 -15.09 -47.47 -52.16
CA SER A 211 -16.28 -48.16 -52.66
C SER A 211 -16.38 -48.20 -54.20
N ARG A 212 -15.86 -47.18 -54.89
CA ARG A 212 -15.74 -47.13 -56.37
C ARG A 212 -14.55 -47.94 -56.90
N ALA A 213 -13.50 -48.14 -56.11
CA ALA A 213 -12.35 -48.97 -56.43
C ALA A 213 -12.69 -50.47 -56.50
N GLY A 214 -13.82 -50.90 -55.93
CA GLY A 214 -14.37 -52.24 -56.12
C GLY A 214 -14.75 -52.57 -57.57
N ASN A 215 -14.86 -51.57 -58.46
CA ASN A 215 -15.32 -51.77 -59.84
C ASN A 215 -14.36 -51.28 -60.95
N GLN A 216 -13.12 -50.88 -60.61
CA GLN A 216 -12.06 -50.73 -61.61
C GLN A 216 -10.72 -51.17 -61.05
N LYS A 217 -10.16 -52.25 -61.62
CA LYS A 217 -8.74 -52.58 -61.55
C LYS A 217 -7.91 -51.42 -62.12
N ARG A 218 -7.60 -50.42 -61.30
CA ARG A 218 -6.53 -49.46 -61.57
C ARG A 218 -5.26 -49.96 -60.90
N ILE A 219 -4.47 -50.70 -61.67
CA ILE A 219 -3.04 -50.84 -61.41
C ILE A 219 -2.44 -49.43 -61.59
N ARG A 220 -2.32 -48.68 -60.50
CA ARG A 220 -1.36 -47.59 -60.41
C ARG A 220 -0.23 -48.08 -59.52
N SER A 221 0.85 -48.49 -60.18
CA SER A 221 2.14 -48.80 -59.56
C SER A 221 2.49 -47.73 -58.52
N ALA A 222 2.58 -48.12 -57.26
CA ALA A 222 3.12 -47.34 -56.15
C ALA A 222 4.63 -47.13 -56.34
N LYS A 223 5.05 -46.39 -57.37
CA LYS A 223 6.46 -46.15 -57.66
C LYS A 223 7.07 -44.98 -56.89
N ASN A 224 6.29 -44.16 -56.18
CA ASN A 224 6.80 -42.98 -55.46
C ASN A 224 6.23 -42.78 -54.04
N PHE A 225 5.60 -43.77 -53.41
CA PHE A 225 5.23 -43.65 -51.99
C PHE A 225 6.47 -43.91 -51.12
N LYS A 226 7.25 -42.86 -50.84
CA LYS A 226 8.25 -42.90 -49.76
C LYS A 226 7.51 -42.68 -48.44
N GLN A 227 7.41 -43.75 -47.66
CA GLN A 227 7.04 -43.67 -46.26
C GLN A 227 8.06 -42.75 -45.57
N GLN A 228 7.65 -41.53 -45.20
CA GLN A 228 8.48 -40.72 -44.33
C GLN A 228 8.56 -41.46 -43.00
N GLN A 229 9.72 -42.05 -42.72
CA GLN A 229 10.05 -42.43 -41.36
C GLN A 229 9.95 -41.16 -40.53
N LYS A 230 9.07 -41.18 -39.51
CA LYS A 230 9.19 -40.22 -38.42
C LYS A 230 10.56 -40.45 -37.82
N VAL A 231 11.48 -39.54 -38.10
CA VAL A 231 12.70 -39.43 -37.34
C VAL A 231 12.27 -38.84 -36.01
N ASP A 232 11.98 -39.72 -35.06
CA ASP A 232 11.85 -39.33 -33.66
C ASP A 232 13.21 -38.79 -33.26
N HIS A 233 13.39 -37.46 -33.30
CA HIS A 233 14.20 -36.70 -32.35
C HIS A 233 14.22 -35.21 -32.72
N LYS A 234 13.30 -34.46 -32.12
CA LYS A 234 13.64 -33.16 -31.53
C LYS A 234 12.89 -33.06 -30.20
N PRO A 235 13.59 -32.89 -29.06
CA PRO A 235 12.91 -32.65 -27.81
C PRO A 235 12.06 -31.37 -27.92
N LYS A 236 10.85 -31.40 -27.36
CA LYS A 236 10.00 -30.22 -27.24
C LYS A 236 10.78 -29.13 -26.50
N TYR A 237 10.63 -27.88 -26.96
CA TYR A 237 11.15 -26.70 -26.28
C TYR A 237 10.86 -26.78 -24.77
N GLY A 238 11.91 -26.71 -23.94
CA GLY A 238 11.84 -26.73 -22.48
C GLY A 238 12.37 -27.99 -21.79
N GLN A 239 12.73 -29.05 -22.52
CA GLN A 239 13.38 -30.22 -21.90
C GLN A 239 14.90 -30.11 -22.01
N VAL A 240 15.54 -29.65 -20.94
CA VAL A 240 17.01 -29.65 -20.82
C VAL A 240 17.47 -31.10 -20.70
N ASP A 241 18.23 -31.57 -21.68
CA ASP A 241 18.87 -32.88 -21.64
C ASP A 241 20.00 -32.89 -20.59
N LEU A 242 19.69 -33.42 -19.40
CA LEU A 242 20.63 -33.52 -18.29
C LEU A 242 21.84 -34.43 -18.58
N GLN A 243 21.79 -35.27 -19.62
CA GLN A 243 22.89 -36.17 -20.00
C GLN A 243 23.96 -35.48 -20.85
N SER A 244 23.61 -34.47 -21.66
CA SER A 244 24.56 -33.73 -22.49
C SER A 244 25.43 -32.77 -21.66
N TRP A 245 24.86 -32.08 -20.67
CA TRP A 245 25.60 -31.18 -19.78
C TRP A 245 26.73 -31.87 -18.98
N ARG A 246 26.58 -33.17 -18.68
CA ARG A 246 27.62 -33.95 -17.96
C ARG A 246 28.85 -34.29 -18.78
N ARG A 247 28.78 -34.24 -20.12
CA ARG A 247 29.91 -34.62 -21.01
C ARG A 247 30.81 -33.44 -21.36
N GLU A 248 30.28 -32.21 -21.34
CA GLU A 248 31.00 -31.00 -21.75
C GLU A 248 31.76 -30.31 -20.60
N TRP A 249 31.63 -30.80 -19.36
CA TRP A 249 32.23 -30.18 -18.16
C TRP A 249 33.44 -30.95 -17.59
N LYS A 250 34.18 -31.66 -18.44
CA LYS A 250 35.52 -32.17 -18.10
C LYS A 250 36.58 -31.46 -18.92
#